data_AF-A0A8J7HB64-F1
#
_entry.id   AF-A0A8J7HB64-F1
#
_cell.length_a   1.000
_cell.length_b   1.000
_cell.length_c   1.000
_cell.angle_alpha   90.00
_cell.angle_beta   90.00
_cell.angle_gamma   90.00
#
_symmetry.space_group_name_H-M   'P 1'
#
loop_
_entity.id
_entity.type
_entity.pdbx_description
1 polymer ?
#
loop_
_entity_poly.entity_id
_entity_poly.type
_entity_poly.pdbx_seq_one_letter_code
_entity_poly.pdbx_strand_id
1 'polypeptide(L)' 'MKAYEFAANVTIEGKIELPNVILQQLENNQQVKVIILVIEPTEEEQEKVAWHRRAAEQLLKGYSEDDAIYDTI' A
#
# COMPACT_ATOMS: atom_id res chain seq x y z
N MET A 1 21.68 19.32 -7.31
CA MET A 1 20.28 18.93 -7.07
C MET A 1 20.25 18.01 -5.86
N LYS A 2 19.38 18.25 -4.87
CA LYS A 2 19.19 17.37 -3.71
C LYS A 2 17.86 16.64 -3.87
N ALA A 3 17.82 15.35 -3.57
CA ALA A 3 16.61 14.55 -3.57
C ALA A 3 16.33 14.09 -2.13
N TYR A 4 15.07 14.09 -1.74
CA TYR A 4 14.61 13.58 -0.45
C TYR A 4 13.76 12.34 -0.70
N GLU A 5 14.12 11.24 -0.03
CA GLU A 5 13.37 9.98 -0.08
C GLU A 5 12.74 9.74 1.29
N PHE A 6 11.43 9.50 1.29
CA PHE A 6 10.67 9.18 2.49
C PHE A 6 9.47 8.32 2.10
N ALA A 7 9.06 7.43 3.00
CA ALA A 7 7.81 6.69 2.84
C ALA A 7 6.64 7.66 3.05
N ALA A 8 5.70 7.67 2.10
CA ALA A 8 4.53 8.53 2.15
C ALA A 8 3.30 7.75 1.71
N ASN A 9 2.21 7.93 2.45
CA ASN A 9 0.92 7.36 2.07
C ASN A 9 0.09 8.42 1.35
N VAL A 10 -0.70 7.97 0.38
CA VAL A 10 -1.73 8.80 -0.24
C VAL A 10 -2.93 8.83 0.71
N THR A 11 -3.32 10.02 1.14
CA THR A 11 -4.51 10.24 1.97
C THR A 11 -5.79 9.89 1.21
N ILE A 12 -6.91 9.75 1.91
CA ILE A 12 -8.23 9.51 1.31
C ILE A 12 -8.66 10.62 0.33
N GLU A 13 -8.07 11.80 0.43
CA GLU A 13 -8.31 12.95 -0.45
C GLU A 13 -7.42 12.94 -1.71
N GLY A 14 -6.57 11.92 -1.88
CA GLY A 14 -5.63 11.84 -3.00
C GLY A 14 -4.39 12.74 -2.84
N LYS A 15 -4.13 13.27 -1.64
CA LYS A 15 -2.95 14.11 -1.35
C LYS A 15 -1.84 13.28 -0.72
N ILE A 16 -0.59 13.63 -1.02
CA ILE A 16 0.60 13.08 -0.34
C ILE A 16 0.98 14.03 0.80
N GLU A 17 1.08 13.51 2.01
CA GLU A 17 1.55 14.29 3.16
C GLU A 17 3.06 14.34 3.20
N LEU A 18 3.60 15.55 3.30
CA LEU A 18 5.02 15.81 3.45
C LEU A 18 5.37 15.83 4.94
N PRO A 19 6.36 15.04 5.40
CA PRO A 19 6.82 15.10 6.77
C PRO A 19 7.32 16.51 7.11
N ASN A 20 7.04 16.97 8.32
CA ASN A 20 7.39 18.33 8.77
C ASN A 20 8.92 18.58 8.73
N VAL A 21 9.72 17.52 8.86
CA VAL A 21 11.18 17.57 8.73
C VAL A 21 11.62 18.02 7.33
N ILE A 22 10.90 17.61 6.28
CA ILE A 22 11.18 18.04 4.90
C ILE A 22 10.72 19.47 4.68
N LEU A 23 9.55 19.84 5.22
CA LEU A 23 9.04 21.21 5.13
C LEU A 23 10.00 22.24 5.74
N GLN A 24 10.69 21.90 6.83
CA GLN A 24 11.70 22.76 7.45
C GLN A 24 12.98 22.92 6.61
N GLN A 25 13.25 22.00 5.69
CA GLN A 25 14.44 22.03 4.83
C GLN A 25 14.19 22.69 3.47
N LEU A 26 12.92 22.95 3.13
CA LEU A 26 12.53 23.64 1.91
C LEU A 26 12.47 25.14 2.17
N GLU A 27 13.14 25.93 1.33
CA GLU A 27 13.05 27.38 1.44
C GLU A 27 11.67 27.85 0.94
N ASN A 28 11.12 28.89 1.59
CA ASN A 28 9.84 29.46 1.20
C ASN A 28 9.89 29.95 -0.26
N ASN A 29 8.85 29.61 -1.03
CA ASN A 29 8.68 30.01 -2.44
C ASN A 29 9.73 29.43 -3.40
N GLN A 30 10.43 28.35 -3.01
CA GLN A 30 11.38 27.65 -3.87
C GLN A 30 10.66 26.74 -4.88
N GLN A 31 11.04 26.82 -6.15
CA GLN A 31 10.57 25.88 -7.17
C GLN A 31 11.25 24.52 -6.98
N VAL A 32 10.46 23.46 -6.82
CA VAL A 32 10.95 22.09 -6.63
C VAL A 32 10.49 21.17 -7.76
N LYS A 33 11.28 20.13 -8.05
CA LYS A 33 10.92 19.04 -8.96
C LYS A 33 10.49 17.84 -8.12
N VAL A 34 9.26 17.36 -8.34
CA VAL A 34 8.69 16.21 -7.62
C VAL A 34 8.86 14.95 -8.47
N ILE A 35 9.33 13.87 -7.85
CA ILE A 35 9.38 12.52 -8.44
C ILE A 35 8.61 11.61 -7.48
N ILE A 36 7.62 10.89 -8.01
CA ILE A 36 6.80 9.95 -7.24
C ILE A 36 7.12 8.54 -7.74
N LEU A 37 7.57 7.68 -6.83
CA LEU A 37 7.75 6.25 -7.09
C LEU A 37 6.60 5.53 -6.42
N VAL A 38 5.77 4.87 -7.23
CA VAL A 38 4.69 4.02 -6.72
C VAL A 38 5.27 2.64 -6.47
N ILE A 39 5.17 2.16 -5.24
CA ILE A 39 5.56 0.79 -4.91
C ILE A 39 4.44 -0.10 -5.44
N GLU A 40 4.71 -0.80 -6.54
CA GLU A 40 3.82 -1.83 -7.03
C GLU A 40 3.90 -3.03 -6.07
N PRO A 41 2.77 -3.66 -5.72
CA PRO A 41 2.81 -4.89 -4.95
C PRO A 41 3.65 -5.90 -5.74
N THR A 42 4.59 -6.52 -5.04
CA THR A 42 5.47 -7.53 -5.63
C THR A 42 4.66 -8.68 -6.22
N GLU A 43 5.20 -9.39 -7.21
CA GLU A 43 4.53 -10.56 -7.82
C GLU A 43 4.04 -11.55 -6.75
N GLU A 44 4.80 -11.76 -5.66
CA GLU A 44 4.40 -12.56 -4.50
C GLU A 44 3.13 -12.06 -3.79
N GLU A 45 2.99 -10.74 -3.60
CA GLU A 45 1.80 -10.16 -2.96
C GLU A 45 0.59 -10.23 -3.88
N GLN A 46 0.78 -10.03 -5.20
CA GLN A 46 -0.27 -10.21 -6.20
C GLN A 46 -0.70 -11.67 -6.32
N GLU A 47 0.24 -12.61 -6.28
CA GLU A 47 -0.03 -14.06 -6.28
C GLU A 47 -0.78 -14.49 -5.03
N LYS A 48 -0.41 -13.98 -3.84
CA LYS A 48 -1.17 -14.24 -2.60
C LYS A 48 -2.60 -13.74 -2.70
N VAL A 49 -2.81 -12.52 -3.20
CA VAL A 49 -4.16 -11.96 -3.38
C VAL A 49 -4.97 -12.77 -4.39
N ALA A 50 -4.35 -13.17 -5.51
CA ALA A 50 -4.98 -14.01 -6.51
C ALA A 50 -5.28 -15.43 -5.99
N TRP A 51 -4.39 -16.00 -5.17
CA TRP A 51 -4.58 -17.30 -4.52
C TRP A 51 -5.70 -17.26 -3.49
N HIS A 52 -5.74 -16.26 -2.60
CA HIS A 52 -6.83 -16.06 -1.65
C HIS A 52 -8.18 -15.92 -2.35
N ARG A 53 -8.23 -15.12 -3.42
CA ARG A 53 -9.45 -14.95 -4.22
C ARG A 53 -9.90 -16.27 -4.85
N ARG A 54 -8.99 -17.04 -5.46
CA ARG A 54 -9.30 -18.35 -6.05
C ARG A 54 -9.73 -19.38 -4.99
N ALA A 55 -9.10 -19.39 -3.82
CA ALA A 55 -9.49 -20.26 -2.72
C ALA A 55 -10.92 -19.95 -2.25
N ALA A 56 -11.28 -18.67 -2.09
CA ALA A 56 -12.64 -18.26 -1.75
C ALA A 56 -13.66 -18.64 -2.85
N GLU A 57 -13.32 -18.44 -4.12
CA GLU A 57 -14.24 -18.66 -5.25
C GLU A 57 -14.42 -20.15 -5.65
N GLN A 58 -13.38 -20.97 -5.48
CA GLN A 58 -13.35 -22.35 -6.00
C GLN A 58 -13.28 -23.41 -4.90
N LEU A 59 -12.52 -23.15 -3.82
CA LEU A 59 -12.23 -24.16 -2.79
C LEU A 59 -13.21 -24.07 -1.62
N LEU A 60 -13.58 -22.85 -1.21
CA LEU A 60 -14.49 -22.58 -0.10
C LEU A 60 -15.95 -22.38 -0.54
N LYS A 61 -16.25 -22.59 -1.83
CA LYS A 61 -17.60 -22.43 -2.36
C LYS A 61 -18.51 -23.53 -1.81
N GLY A 62 -19.24 -23.20 -0.75
CA GLY A 62 -20.09 -24.14 0.00
C GLY A 62 -19.53 -24.58 1.34
N TYR A 63 -18.39 -24.01 1.75
CA TYR A 63 -17.84 -24.17 3.10
C TYR A 63 -18.59 -23.23 4.04
N SER A 64 -19.24 -23.77 5.08
CA SER A 64 -19.94 -22.96 6.08
C SER A 64 -18.94 -22.38 7.09
N GLU A 65 -19.25 -21.22 7.67
CA GLU A 65 -18.47 -20.68 8.79
C GLU A 65 -18.47 -21.63 10.00
N ASP A 66 -19.53 -22.44 10.14
CA ASP A 66 -19.62 -23.49 11.17
C ASP A 66 -18.61 -24.64 10.96
N ASP A 67 -18.10 -24.84 9.74
CA ASP A 67 -17.12 -25.88 9.41
C ASP A 67 -15.67 -25.36 9.57
N ALA A 68 -15.48 -24.07 9.87
CA ALA A 68 -14.18 -23.41 10.02
C ALA A 68 -13.60 -23.51 11.45
N ILE A 69 -13.97 -24.56 12.20
CA ILE A 69 -13.60 -24.76 13.62
C ILE A 69 -12.07 -24.83 13.83
N TYR A 70 -11.31 -25.19 12.79
CA TYR A 70 -9.85 -25.27 12.84
C TYR A 70 -9.13 -24.06 12.21
N ASP A 71 -9.83 -23.12 11.59
CA ASP A 71 -9.19 -21.98 10.91
C ASP A 71 -8.55 -20.98 11.90
N THR A 72 -8.94 -21.05 13.18
CA THR A 72 -8.51 -20.10 14.22
C THR A 72 -7.47 -20.65 15.21
N ILE A 73 -6.96 -21.88 14.98
CA ILE A 73 -5.96 -22.53 15.86
C ILE A 73 -4.55 -22.34 15.31
#